data_AF-A0A933ZC78-F1
#
_entry.id   AF-A0A933ZC78-F1
#
_cell.length_a   1.000
_cell.length_b   1.000
_cell.length_c   1.000
_cell.angle_alpha   90.00
_cell.angle_beta   90.00
_cell.angle_gamma   90.00
#
_symmetry.space_group_name_H-M   'P 1'
#
loop_
_entity.id
_entity.type
_entity.pdbx_description
1 polymer ?
#
loop_
_entity_poly.entity_id
_entity_poly.type
_entity_poly.pdbx_seq_one_letter_code
_entity_poly.pdbx_strand_id
1 'polypeptide(L)'
;MSLKLRRLLALLWLLTLALALAGPAPAAVKYTSHYALDYGRWGGVAEALAPYLEAAFTTPQALLGYGNQGHGKIEIHFYSDRGDDVLGYMNPGENALYLNLYGGQSTSERYLSDYGSTVAHETAHVLYYNKTGLAERHDLYSEAMLSDIWVSESMAFYVGDVAYPQGPRESKASLGAQLARYSGNGSRRTSWYDSGLRYDNGSASALDYAQLDAVGLFLATLGDGQGYARLTDYLSRSGDHEAALQYAFGKPSGQYGTATGPAVNTLYCDYIQYYFGGY
;
A
#
# COMPACT_ATOMS: atom_id res chain seq x y z
N MET A 1 -50.62 -35.95 -23.15
CA MET A 1 -49.21 -35.51 -22.92
C MET A 1 -48.29 -36.70 -23.08
N SER A 2 -47.31 -36.66 -23.99
CA SER A 2 -46.46 -37.82 -24.30
C SER A 2 -45.51 -38.17 -23.15
N LEU A 3 -45.10 -39.44 -23.06
CA LEU A 3 -44.16 -39.93 -22.04
C LEU A 3 -42.82 -39.16 -22.08
N LYS A 4 -42.42 -38.69 -23.27
CA LYS A 4 -41.22 -37.86 -23.48
C LYS A 4 -41.36 -36.48 -22.82
N LEU A 5 -42.53 -35.84 -22.93
CA LEU A 5 -42.78 -34.51 -22.35
C LEU A 5 -42.84 -34.56 -20.82
N ARG A 6 -43.35 -35.67 -20.23
CA ARG A 6 -43.31 -35.90 -18.77
C ARG A 6 -41.90 -36.03 -18.22
N ARG A 7 -41.01 -36.73 -18.95
CA ARG A 7 -39.60 -36.90 -18.56
C ARG A 7 -38.81 -35.60 -18.65
N LEU A 8 -39.04 -34.81 -19.69
CA LEU A 8 -38.44 -33.48 -19.86
C LEU A 8 -38.83 -32.52 -18.73
N LEU A 9 -40.12 -32.50 -18.37
CA LEU A 9 -40.60 -31.66 -17.26
C LEU A 9 -40.05 -32.14 -15.91
N ALA A 10 -39.97 -33.45 -15.67
CA ALA A 10 -39.37 -33.99 -14.45
C ALA A 10 -37.88 -33.66 -14.34
N LEU A 11 -37.14 -33.70 -15.44
CA LEU A 11 -35.72 -33.30 -15.50
C LEU A 11 -35.55 -31.80 -15.22
N LEU A 12 -36.38 -30.95 -15.81
CA LEU A 12 -36.37 -29.52 -15.54
C LEU A 12 -36.66 -29.22 -14.07
N TRP A 13 -37.67 -29.90 -13.49
CA TRP A 13 -38.02 -29.77 -12.08
C TRP A 13 -36.89 -30.22 -11.14
N LEU A 14 -36.24 -31.35 -11.45
CA LEU A 14 -35.08 -31.83 -10.70
C LEU A 14 -33.89 -30.88 -10.82
N LEU A 15 -33.68 -30.25 -11.98
CA LEU A 15 -32.62 -29.27 -12.18
C LEU A 15 -32.89 -27.98 -11.36
N THR A 16 -34.12 -27.47 -11.39
CA THR A 16 -34.51 -26.31 -10.56
C THR A 16 -34.46 -26.61 -9.07
N LEU A 17 -34.82 -27.84 -8.66
CA LEU A 17 -34.72 -28.26 -7.27
C LEU A 17 -33.26 -28.42 -6.83
N ALA A 18 -32.39 -28.96 -7.69
CA ALA A 18 -30.95 -29.03 -7.44
C ALA A 18 -30.31 -27.64 -7.35
N LEU A 19 -30.74 -26.69 -8.18
CA LEU A 19 -30.30 -25.29 -8.13
C LEU A 19 -30.83 -24.54 -6.90
N ALA A 20 -32.04 -24.87 -6.41
CA ALA A 20 -32.61 -24.28 -5.20
C ALA A 20 -32.05 -24.89 -3.90
N LEU A 21 -31.56 -26.13 -3.95
CA LEU A 21 -30.91 -26.81 -2.83
C LEU A 21 -29.39 -26.59 -2.80
N ALA A 22 -28.79 -26.17 -3.90
CA ALA A 22 -27.46 -25.57 -3.89
C ALA A 22 -27.57 -24.20 -3.21
N GLY A 23 -27.39 -24.17 -1.90
CA GLY A 23 -27.23 -22.92 -1.15
C GLY A 23 -26.10 -22.07 -1.75
N PRO A 24 -25.93 -20.80 -1.31
CA PRO A 24 -24.80 -20.00 -1.75
C PRO A 24 -23.51 -20.81 -1.56
N ALA A 25 -22.68 -20.87 -2.61
CA ALA A 25 -21.41 -21.57 -2.54
C ALA A 25 -20.66 -21.07 -1.29
N PRO A 26 -20.06 -21.96 -0.48
CA PRO A 26 -19.31 -21.52 0.69
C PRO A 26 -18.30 -20.47 0.26
N ALA A 27 -18.21 -19.37 1.02
CA ALA A 27 -17.27 -18.30 0.75
C ALA A 27 -15.88 -18.92 0.59
N ALA A 28 -15.29 -18.68 -0.57
CA ALA A 28 -14.05 -19.32 -0.96
C ALA A 28 -12.94 -18.53 -0.28
N VAL A 29 -12.53 -18.98 0.91
CA VAL A 29 -11.56 -18.31 1.78
C VAL A 29 -10.31 -19.17 1.94
N LYS A 30 -9.13 -18.57 1.74
CA LYS A 30 -7.83 -19.21 1.97
C LYS A 30 -7.12 -18.56 3.16
N TYR A 31 -6.55 -19.37 4.06
CA TYR A 31 -5.88 -18.88 5.26
C TYR A 31 -4.38 -19.20 5.25
N THR A 32 -3.58 -18.27 5.76
CA THR A 32 -2.15 -18.46 6.07
C THR A 32 -1.84 -17.99 7.49
N SER A 33 -0.56 -17.94 7.87
CA SER A 33 -0.11 -17.29 9.12
C SER A 33 -0.35 -15.78 9.12
N HIS A 34 -0.41 -15.14 7.95
CA HIS A 34 -0.42 -13.68 7.82
C HIS A 34 -1.77 -13.12 7.37
N TYR A 35 -2.50 -13.84 6.52
CA TYR A 35 -3.71 -13.32 5.88
C TYR A 35 -4.87 -14.32 5.79
N ALA A 36 -6.07 -13.78 5.67
CA ALA A 36 -7.26 -14.47 5.20
C ALA A 36 -7.66 -13.85 3.86
N LEU A 37 -7.72 -14.66 2.81
CA LEU A 37 -8.03 -14.21 1.46
C LEU A 37 -9.46 -14.58 1.11
N ASP A 38 -10.36 -13.60 1.08
CA ASP A 38 -11.71 -13.74 0.54
C ASP A 38 -11.69 -13.40 -0.95
N TYR A 39 -11.76 -14.44 -1.76
CA TYR A 39 -11.68 -14.31 -3.22
C TYR A 39 -13.02 -14.55 -3.91
N GLY A 40 -14.08 -14.94 -3.21
CA GLY A 40 -15.39 -15.21 -3.82
C GLY A 40 -15.30 -15.99 -5.15
N ARG A 41 -15.69 -15.36 -6.25
CA ARG A 41 -15.67 -15.95 -7.62
C ARG A 41 -14.30 -15.94 -8.32
N TRP A 42 -13.26 -15.43 -7.68
CA TRP A 42 -11.96 -15.12 -8.27
C TRP A 42 -10.87 -16.16 -7.92
N GLY A 43 -11.26 -17.42 -7.71
CA GLY A 43 -10.36 -18.50 -7.28
C GLY A 43 -9.11 -18.65 -8.15
N GLY A 44 -9.24 -18.57 -9.48
CA GLY A 44 -8.09 -18.67 -10.38
C GLY A 44 -7.06 -17.54 -10.20
N VAL A 45 -7.52 -16.32 -9.87
CA VAL A 45 -6.62 -15.19 -9.57
C VAL A 45 -5.97 -15.39 -8.21
N ALA A 46 -6.76 -15.81 -7.21
CA ALA A 46 -6.25 -16.08 -5.86
C ALA A 46 -5.16 -17.15 -5.86
N GLU A 47 -5.33 -18.21 -6.65
CA GLU A 47 -4.32 -19.24 -6.86
C GLU A 47 -3.07 -18.69 -7.54
N ALA A 48 -3.23 -17.88 -8.58
CA ALA A 48 -2.12 -17.28 -9.32
C ALA A 48 -1.36 -16.22 -8.52
N LEU A 49 -2.03 -15.48 -7.63
CA LEU A 49 -1.44 -14.46 -6.77
C LEU A 49 -0.76 -15.05 -5.53
N ALA A 50 -1.15 -16.24 -5.08
CA ALA A 50 -0.60 -16.84 -3.87
C ALA A 50 0.95 -16.87 -3.77
N PRO A 51 1.73 -17.11 -4.85
CA PRO A 51 3.19 -17.04 -4.81
C PRO A 51 3.76 -15.64 -4.53
N TYR A 52 2.96 -14.59 -4.73
CA TYR A 52 3.32 -13.19 -4.53
C TYR A 52 3.03 -12.70 -3.11
N LEU A 53 2.01 -13.29 -2.47
CA LEU A 53 1.49 -12.81 -1.18
C LEU A 53 2.47 -12.99 -0.02
N GLU A 54 3.21 -14.10 0.06
CA GLU A 54 4.12 -14.35 1.20
C GLU A 54 5.16 -13.23 1.36
N ALA A 55 5.80 -12.83 0.25
CA ALA A 55 6.75 -11.73 0.25
C ALA A 55 6.06 -10.39 0.53
N ALA A 56 4.81 -10.22 0.12
CA ALA A 56 4.05 -8.98 0.33
C ALA A 56 3.73 -8.76 1.82
N PHE A 57 3.59 -9.82 2.61
CA PHE A 57 3.42 -9.71 4.07
C PHE A 57 4.74 -9.68 4.84
N THR A 58 5.75 -10.43 4.40
CA THR A 58 7.02 -10.54 5.13
C THR A 58 7.95 -9.35 4.90
N THR A 59 7.92 -8.74 3.71
CA THR A 59 8.72 -7.54 3.39
C THR A 59 8.42 -6.36 4.33
N PRO A 60 7.14 -5.92 4.50
CA PRO A 60 6.85 -4.86 5.46
C PRO A 60 7.22 -5.26 6.88
N GLN A 61 6.98 -6.50 7.33
CA GLN A 61 7.37 -6.91 8.68
C GLN A 61 8.88 -6.82 8.92
N ALA A 62 9.68 -7.24 7.95
CA ALA A 62 11.13 -7.19 8.03
C ALA A 62 11.65 -5.75 8.06
N LEU A 63 11.06 -4.86 7.26
CA LEU A 63 11.44 -3.45 7.21
C LEU A 63 10.98 -2.64 8.41
N LEU A 64 9.78 -2.92 8.89
CA LEU A 64 9.17 -2.20 10.00
C LEU A 64 9.69 -2.70 11.35
N GLY A 65 10.23 -3.91 11.42
CA GLY A 65 10.75 -4.51 12.65
C GLY A 65 9.65 -4.99 13.62
N TYR A 66 8.39 -5.01 13.18
CA TYR A 66 7.25 -5.54 13.91
C TYR A 66 6.24 -6.17 12.95
N GLY A 67 5.31 -6.95 13.49
CA GLY A 67 4.27 -7.61 12.71
C GLY A 67 2.89 -7.20 13.16
N ASN A 68 1.90 -8.03 12.84
CA ASN A 68 0.49 -7.77 13.15
C ASN A 68 0.06 -8.30 14.52
N GLN A 69 0.93 -8.22 15.53
CA GLN A 69 0.69 -8.87 16.82
C GLN A 69 -0.56 -8.30 17.51
N GLY A 70 -1.48 -9.17 17.93
CA GLY A 70 -2.71 -8.77 18.62
C GLY A 70 -3.89 -8.41 17.72
N HIS A 71 -3.68 -8.24 16.41
CA HIS A 71 -4.72 -7.87 15.44
C HIS A 71 -5.20 -9.06 14.58
N GLY A 72 -4.50 -10.20 14.64
CA GLY A 72 -4.88 -11.40 13.90
C GLY A 72 -4.39 -11.40 12.44
N LYS A 73 -5.11 -12.09 11.55
CA LYS A 73 -4.77 -12.17 10.13
C LYS A 73 -5.34 -10.97 9.39
N ILE A 74 -4.56 -10.39 8.48
CA ILE A 74 -5.05 -9.32 7.63
C ILE A 74 -6.01 -9.91 6.60
N GLU A 75 -7.21 -9.33 6.48
CA GLU A 75 -8.18 -9.76 5.49
C GLU A 75 -7.89 -9.13 4.13
N ILE A 76 -7.93 -9.93 3.06
CA ILE A 76 -7.82 -9.45 1.69
C ILE A 76 -9.15 -9.70 1.00
N HIS A 77 -9.79 -8.63 0.55
CA HIS A 77 -11.07 -8.67 -0.14
C HIS A 77 -10.89 -8.34 -1.62
N PHE A 78 -11.31 -9.24 -2.50
CA PHE A 78 -11.28 -8.99 -3.94
C PHE A 78 -12.57 -8.34 -4.43
N TYR A 79 -12.44 -7.22 -5.14
CA TYR A 79 -13.54 -6.57 -5.83
C TYR A 79 -13.16 -6.19 -7.26
N SER A 80 -14.10 -5.61 -8.00
CA SER A 80 -13.83 -5.12 -9.34
C SER A 80 -14.73 -3.92 -9.61
N ASP A 81 -14.11 -2.75 -9.75
CA ASP A 81 -14.75 -1.55 -10.25
C ASP A 81 -13.95 -1.03 -11.45
N ARG A 82 -14.64 -0.84 -12.58
CA ARG A 82 -14.03 -0.35 -13.82
C ARG A 82 -13.98 1.18 -13.89
N GLY A 83 -14.64 1.87 -12.97
CA GLY A 83 -14.58 3.32 -12.82
C GLY A 83 -13.49 3.80 -11.85
N ASP A 84 -12.82 2.86 -11.17
CA ASP A 84 -11.76 3.14 -10.20
C ASP A 84 -10.42 2.61 -10.73
N ASP A 85 -9.43 3.49 -10.81
CA ASP A 85 -8.09 3.18 -11.30
C ASP A 85 -7.15 2.75 -10.16
N VAL A 86 -7.62 2.79 -8.91
CA VAL A 86 -6.88 2.32 -7.73
C VAL A 86 -6.85 0.80 -7.71
N LEU A 87 -5.64 0.22 -7.70
CA LEU A 87 -5.46 -1.24 -7.67
C LEU A 87 -5.78 -1.87 -6.32
N GLY A 88 -5.65 -1.10 -5.25
CA GLY A 88 -6.04 -1.53 -3.92
C GLY A 88 -5.95 -0.40 -2.92
N TYR A 89 -6.62 -0.59 -1.79
CA TYR A 89 -6.63 0.37 -0.70
C TYR A 89 -6.86 -0.36 0.62
N MET A 90 -6.56 0.31 1.72
CA MET A 90 -6.99 -0.05 3.07
C MET A 90 -7.80 1.10 3.67
N ASN A 91 -8.65 0.78 4.64
CA ASN A 91 -9.29 1.79 5.48
C ASN A 91 -8.49 1.92 6.79
N PRO A 92 -8.18 3.15 7.24
CA PRO A 92 -7.51 3.35 8.52
C PRO A 92 -8.30 2.70 9.67
N GLY A 93 -7.62 1.89 10.48
CA GLY A 93 -8.23 1.17 11.61
C GLY A 93 -8.86 -0.18 11.25
N GLU A 94 -8.94 -0.54 9.97
CA GLU A 94 -9.32 -1.90 9.57
C GLU A 94 -8.08 -2.79 9.49
N ASN A 95 -8.23 -4.04 9.93
CA ASN A 95 -7.23 -5.08 9.72
C ASN A 95 -7.47 -5.80 8.38
N ALA A 96 -7.71 -5.01 7.33
CA ALA A 96 -8.14 -5.48 6.03
C ALA A 96 -7.63 -4.57 4.91
N LEU A 97 -7.53 -5.12 3.71
CA LEU A 97 -7.27 -4.40 2.47
C LEU A 97 -8.17 -4.93 1.35
N TYR A 98 -8.41 -4.07 0.36
CA TYR A 98 -9.33 -4.31 -0.74
C TYR A 98 -8.56 -4.21 -2.04
N LEU A 99 -8.59 -5.26 -2.86
CA LEU A 99 -7.85 -5.32 -4.12
C LEU A 99 -8.82 -5.25 -5.31
N ASN A 100 -8.62 -4.24 -6.15
CA ASN A 100 -9.39 -4.02 -7.36
C ASN A 100 -8.82 -4.82 -8.54
N LEU A 101 -9.58 -5.80 -9.01
CA LEU A 101 -9.21 -6.59 -10.17
C LEU A 101 -9.68 -5.93 -11.49
N TYR A 102 -9.18 -4.72 -11.78
CA TYR A 102 -9.53 -3.95 -12.99
C TYR A 102 -9.35 -4.78 -14.27
N GLY A 103 -10.32 -4.73 -15.20
CA GLY A 103 -10.25 -5.47 -16.47
C GLY A 103 -10.46 -6.99 -16.38
N GLY A 104 -10.51 -7.56 -15.17
CA GLY A 104 -10.86 -8.95 -14.91
C GLY A 104 -9.70 -9.94 -15.02
N GLN A 105 -9.54 -10.77 -13.99
CA GLN A 105 -8.87 -12.08 -13.89
C GLN A 105 -7.49 -12.27 -14.50
N SER A 106 -6.84 -11.23 -15.02
CA SER A 106 -5.58 -11.40 -15.73
C SER A 106 -4.53 -11.98 -14.79
N THR A 107 -4.15 -13.22 -15.06
CA THR A 107 -3.08 -13.93 -14.38
C THR A 107 -1.75 -13.71 -15.10
N SER A 108 -1.62 -12.63 -15.87
CA SER A 108 -0.33 -12.30 -16.49
C SER A 108 0.66 -11.92 -15.39
N GLU A 109 1.92 -12.29 -15.56
CA GLU A 109 2.98 -12.04 -14.58
C GLU A 109 3.06 -10.57 -14.18
N ARG A 110 2.86 -9.65 -15.14
CA ARG A 110 2.82 -8.21 -14.87
C ARG A 110 1.72 -7.83 -13.88
N TYR A 111 0.47 -8.25 -14.11
CA TYR A 111 -0.62 -7.91 -13.21
C TYR A 111 -0.45 -8.55 -11.83
N LEU A 112 0.04 -9.79 -11.76
CA LEU A 112 0.29 -10.46 -10.48
C LEU A 112 1.41 -9.77 -9.68
N SER A 113 2.44 -9.27 -10.36
CA SER A 113 3.50 -8.45 -9.77
C SER A 113 2.94 -7.12 -9.24
N ASP A 114 2.11 -6.43 -10.02
CA ASP A 114 1.47 -5.15 -9.62
C ASP A 114 0.53 -5.36 -8.41
N TYR A 115 -0.27 -6.43 -8.41
CA TYR A 115 -1.10 -6.81 -7.27
C TYR A 115 -0.27 -7.18 -6.03
N GLY A 116 0.84 -7.91 -6.22
CA GLY A 116 1.77 -8.24 -5.13
C GLY A 116 2.38 -6.98 -4.50
N SER A 117 2.82 -6.02 -5.33
CA SER A 117 3.32 -4.71 -4.88
C SER A 117 2.24 -3.95 -4.09
N THR A 118 1.03 -3.89 -4.65
CA THR A 118 -0.12 -3.23 -4.02
C THR A 118 -0.41 -3.86 -2.65
N VAL A 119 -0.45 -5.19 -2.55
CA VAL A 119 -0.66 -5.86 -1.25
C VAL A 119 0.46 -5.54 -0.27
N ALA A 120 1.72 -5.45 -0.72
CA ALA A 120 2.83 -5.10 0.16
C ALA A 120 2.74 -3.66 0.68
N HIS A 121 2.37 -2.73 -0.21
CA HIS A 121 2.09 -1.33 0.09
C HIS A 121 0.97 -1.20 1.14
N GLU A 122 -0.21 -1.76 0.86
CA GLU A 122 -1.35 -1.70 1.77
C GLU A 122 -1.09 -2.42 3.10
N THR A 123 -0.33 -3.52 3.08
CA THR A 123 0.08 -4.20 4.30
C THR A 123 0.96 -3.30 5.17
N ALA A 124 1.83 -2.48 4.58
CA ALA A 124 2.66 -1.54 5.34
C ALA A 124 1.77 -0.53 6.08
N HIS A 125 0.72 0.00 5.43
CA HIS A 125 -0.27 0.86 6.08
C HIS A 125 -0.98 0.14 7.23
N VAL A 126 -1.51 -1.07 7.01
CA VAL A 126 -2.22 -1.82 8.06
C VAL A 126 -1.35 -2.02 9.28
N LEU A 127 -0.10 -2.44 9.10
CA LEU A 127 0.85 -2.61 10.20
C LEU A 127 1.14 -1.28 10.91
N TYR A 128 1.34 -0.21 10.15
CA TYR A 128 1.59 1.13 10.68
C TYR A 128 0.44 1.64 11.54
N TYR A 129 -0.80 1.57 11.03
CA TYR A 129 -1.97 2.03 11.77
C TYR A 129 -2.26 1.17 13.00
N ASN A 130 -2.09 -0.15 12.91
CA ASN A 130 -2.24 -1.05 14.06
C ASN A 130 -1.19 -0.76 15.15
N LYS A 131 0.07 -0.54 14.77
CA LYS A 131 1.15 -0.26 15.73
C LYS A 131 1.02 1.11 16.38
N THR A 132 0.58 2.11 15.63
CA THR A 132 0.54 3.50 16.09
C THR A 132 -0.79 3.88 16.75
N GLY A 133 -1.90 3.20 16.41
CA GLY A 133 -3.24 3.58 16.87
C GLY A 133 -3.71 4.92 16.31
N LEU A 134 -3.11 5.42 15.22
CA LEU A 134 -3.40 6.77 14.70
C LEU A 134 -4.86 6.97 14.28
N ALA A 135 -5.48 5.95 13.68
CA ALA A 135 -6.89 5.99 13.29
C ALA A 135 -7.85 6.19 14.49
N GLU A 136 -7.42 5.82 15.70
CA GLU A 136 -8.19 6.02 16.93
C GLU A 136 -7.90 7.37 17.60
N ARG A 137 -6.73 7.96 17.31
CA ARG A 137 -6.24 9.18 17.97
C ARG A 137 -6.60 10.47 17.24
N HIS A 138 -6.86 10.39 15.94
CA HIS A 138 -7.13 11.56 15.11
C HIS A 138 -8.41 11.38 14.32
N ASP A 139 -9.19 12.45 14.25
CA ASP A 139 -10.22 12.55 13.22
C ASP A 139 -9.54 12.44 11.85
N LEU A 140 -10.14 11.61 10.99
CA LEU A 140 -9.79 11.53 9.57
C LEU A 140 -9.80 12.97 9.04
N TYR A 141 -8.72 13.37 8.35
CA TYR A 141 -8.52 14.72 7.78
C TYR A 141 -8.13 15.85 8.75
N SER A 142 -7.81 15.56 10.02
CA SER A 142 -7.13 16.55 10.87
C SER A 142 -5.71 16.86 10.38
N GLU A 143 -5.18 18.06 10.66
CA GLU A 143 -3.79 18.42 10.28
C GLU A 143 -2.76 17.42 10.81
N ALA A 144 -2.96 16.91 12.04
CA ALA A 144 -2.12 15.87 12.62
C ALA A 144 -2.18 14.55 11.80
N MET A 145 -3.37 14.12 11.39
CA MET A 145 -3.53 12.95 10.52
C MET A 145 -2.85 13.16 9.16
N LEU A 146 -2.94 14.37 8.58
CA LEU A 146 -2.29 14.68 7.30
C LEU A 146 -0.76 14.60 7.38
N SER A 147 -0.14 14.96 8.52
CA SER A 147 1.30 14.72 8.72
C SER A 147 1.67 13.25 8.78
N ASP A 148 0.87 12.44 9.45
CA ASP A 148 1.16 11.01 9.57
C ASP A 148 0.87 10.23 8.28
N ILE A 149 -0.10 10.67 7.47
CA ILE A 149 -0.39 10.11 6.15
C ILE A 149 0.87 10.18 5.27
N TRP A 150 1.54 11.33 5.17
CA TRP A 150 2.74 11.44 4.32
C TRP A 150 3.85 10.47 4.73
N VAL A 151 4.07 10.26 6.04
CA VAL A 151 5.04 9.28 6.55
C VAL A 151 4.60 7.86 6.17
N SER A 152 3.32 7.55 6.38
CA SER A 152 2.73 6.25 6.07
C SER A 152 2.86 5.91 4.59
N GLU A 153 2.51 6.85 3.71
CA GLU A 153 2.60 6.73 2.25
C GLU A 153 4.06 6.56 1.80
N SER A 154 4.98 7.41 2.27
CA SER A 154 6.41 7.31 1.91
C SER A 154 6.99 5.94 2.23
N MET A 155 6.58 5.39 3.37
CA MET A 155 6.96 4.05 3.82
C MET A 155 6.32 2.95 2.97
N ALA A 156 5.02 3.05 2.69
CA ALA A 156 4.27 2.06 1.91
C ALA A 156 4.76 2.00 0.45
N PHE A 157 5.04 3.14 -0.18
CA PHE A 157 5.64 3.20 -1.52
C PHE A 157 7.01 2.53 -1.54
N TYR A 158 7.88 2.88 -0.59
CA TYR A 158 9.17 2.20 -0.50
C TYR A 158 9.03 0.68 -0.31
N VAL A 159 8.09 0.23 0.54
CA VAL A 159 7.84 -1.21 0.74
C VAL A 159 7.40 -1.88 -0.55
N GLY A 160 6.35 -1.38 -1.20
CA GLY A 160 5.74 -1.99 -2.38
C GLY A 160 6.60 -1.91 -3.64
N ASP A 161 7.17 -0.73 -3.92
CA ASP A 161 7.79 -0.46 -5.21
C ASP A 161 9.32 -0.64 -5.20
N VAL A 162 9.94 -0.55 -4.03
CA VAL A 162 11.41 -0.65 -3.89
C VAL A 162 11.83 -1.92 -3.14
N ALA A 163 11.28 -2.20 -1.97
CA ALA A 163 11.76 -3.31 -1.17
C ALA A 163 11.19 -4.67 -1.60
N TYR A 164 9.94 -4.69 -2.06
CA TYR A 164 9.25 -5.90 -2.45
C TYR A 164 9.99 -6.63 -3.58
N PRO A 165 10.39 -7.90 -3.38
CA PRO A 165 11.29 -8.60 -4.31
C PRO A 165 10.64 -8.97 -5.63
N GLN A 166 9.30 -9.02 -5.67
CA GLN A 166 8.52 -9.38 -6.85
C GLN A 166 7.80 -8.15 -7.45
N GLY A 167 8.16 -6.93 -7.02
CA GLY A 167 7.62 -5.70 -7.58
C GLY A 167 8.15 -5.43 -9.00
N PRO A 168 7.58 -4.44 -9.70
CA PRO A 168 7.98 -4.12 -11.06
C PRO A 168 9.47 -3.77 -11.09
N ARG A 169 10.26 -4.50 -11.91
CA ARG A 169 11.71 -4.23 -12.07
C ARG A 169 11.99 -2.81 -12.54
N GLU A 170 11.02 -2.20 -13.23
CA GLU A 170 11.06 -0.83 -13.70
C GLU A 170 11.07 0.16 -12.54
N SER A 171 10.42 -0.09 -11.41
CA SER A 171 10.30 0.87 -10.30
C SER A 171 11.66 1.29 -9.71
N LYS A 172 12.59 0.36 -9.53
CA LYS A 172 13.96 0.65 -9.00
C LYS A 172 14.81 1.47 -9.97
N ALA A 173 14.79 1.11 -11.25
CA ALA A 173 15.57 1.80 -12.29
C ALA A 173 14.93 3.16 -12.64
N SER A 174 13.60 3.21 -12.64
CA SER A 174 12.76 4.39 -12.79
C SER A 174 13.04 5.40 -11.69
N LEU A 175 13.10 4.97 -10.42
CA LEU A 175 13.46 5.85 -9.30
C LEU A 175 14.81 6.52 -9.53
N GLY A 176 15.86 5.74 -9.85
CA GLY A 176 17.18 6.30 -10.15
C GLY A 176 17.19 7.28 -11.33
N ALA A 177 16.47 6.97 -12.41
CA ALA A 177 16.39 7.82 -13.60
C ALA A 177 15.55 9.10 -13.38
N GLN A 178 14.44 8.99 -12.63
CA GLN A 178 13.59 10.11 -12.27
C GLN A 178 14.30 11.04 -11.30
N LEU A 179 14.99 10.50 -10.29
CA LEU A 179 15.81 11.28 -9.38
C LEU A 179 16.92 12.03 -10.12
N ALA A 180 17.63 11.39 -11.06
CA ALA A 180 18.62 12.07 -11.90
C ALA A 180 18.03 13.19 -12.78
N ARG A 181 16.81 12.98 -13.30
CA ARG A 181 16.10 13.99 -14.11
C ARG A 181 15.65 15.19 -13.28
N TYR A 182 15.18 14.96 -12.06
CA TYR A 182 14.64 16.02 -11.20
C TYR A 182 15.73 16.72 -10.37
N SER A 183 16.80 16.03 -9.99
CA SER A 183 17.98 16.63 -9.36
C SER A 183 18.67 17.64 -10.29
N GLY A 184 18.75 17.34 -11.60
CA GLY A 184 19.31 18.24 -12.60
C GLY A 184 18.44 19.45 -12.98
N ASN A 185 17.16 19.47 -12.59
CA ASN A 185 16.19 20.53 -12.92
C ASN A 185 15.85 21.41 -11.70
N GLY A 186 16.78 21.50 -10.74
CA GLY A 186 16.60 22.14 -9.44
C GLY A 186 15.66 23.35 -9.47
N SER A 187 14.66 23.33 -8.58
CA SER A 187 13.84 24.47 -8.08
C SER A 187 12.33 24.50 -8.35
N ARG A 188 11.69 23.57 -9.07
CA ARG A 188 10.21 23.58 -9.17
C ARG A 188 9.57 22.63 -8.17
N ARG A 189 9.37 23.11 -6.94
CA ARG A 189 8.38 22.56 -6.01
C ARG A 189 6.99 22.61 -6.66
N THR A 190 6.28 21.49 -6.66
CA THR A 190 4.91 21.46 -6.14
C THR A 190 5.05 20.99 -4.70
N SER A 191 4.59 21.76 -3.71
CA SER A 191 4.55 21.22 -2.35
C SER A 191 3.53 20.08 -2.32
N TRP A 192 3.75 19.04 -1.51
CA TRP A 192 2.77 17.98 -1.29
C TRP A 192 1.38 18.55 -0.91
N TYR A 193 1.37 19.68 -0.19
CA TYR A 193 0.16 20.44 0.14
C TYR A 193 -0.44 21.19 -1.07
N ASP A 194 0.39 21.71 -1.99
CA ASP A 194 -0.05 22.44 -3.20
C ASP A 194 -0.43 21.50 -4.36
N SER A 195 0.09 20.27 -4.40
CA SER A 195 -0.41 19.21 -5.30
C SER A 195 -1.68 18.55 -4.76
N GLY A 196 -1.96 18.69 -3.45
CA GLY A 196 -3.18 18.24 -2.77
C GLY A 196 -4.50 18.85 -3.25
N LEU A 197 -4.50 19.69 -4.30
CA LEU A 197 -5.70 20.24 -4.92
C LEU A 197 -5.75 20.14 -6.46
N ARG A 198 -4.84 19.38 -7.10
CA ARG A 198 -5.01 18.95 -8.50
C ARG A 198 -5.16 17.45 -8.61
N TYR A 199 -6.06 16.92 -7.78
CA TYR A 199 -6.75 15.66 -8.01
C TYR A 199 -7.81 15.83 -9.11
N ASP A 200 -7.45 16.42 -10.25
CA ASP A 200 -8.43 16.58 -11.33
C ASP A 200 -8.89 15.18 -11.82
N ASN A 201 -8.05 14.15 -11.63
CA ASN A 201 -8.30 12.75 -12.00
C ASN A 201 -7.82 11.67 -10.97
N GLY A 202 -7.52 12.00 -9.70
CA GLY A 202 -7.20 10.97 -8.70
C GLY A 202 -5.74 10.50 -8.56
N SER A 203 -4.86 10.66 -9.56
CA SER A 203 -3.50 10.06 -9.55
C SER A 203 -2.38 11.04 -9.18
N ALA A 204 -1.41 10.60 -8.36
CA ALA A 204 -0.21 11.38 -8.03
C ALA A 204 0.70 11.59 -9.26
N SER A 205 1.49 12.66 -9.29
CA SER A 205 2.43 12.88 -10.39
C SER A 205 3.65 11.95 -10.25
N ALA A 206 4.33 11.68 -11.36
CA ALA A 206 5.58 10.90 -11.33
C ALA A 206 6.65 11.50 -10.37
N LEU A 207 6.67 12.83 -10.24
CA LEU A 207 7.56 13.51 -9.29
C LEU A 207 7.19 13.19 -7.83
N ASP A 208 5.90 13.14 -7.51
CA ASP A 208 5.42 12.86 -6.16
C ASP A 208 5.78 11.41 -5.76
N TYR A 209 5.60 10.43 -6.65
CA TYR A 209 6.04 9.05 -6.42
C TYR A 209 7.55 8.96 -6.18
N ALA A 210 8.36 9.59 -7.03
CA ALA A 210 9.82 9.59 -6.86
C ALA A 210 10.27 10.28 -5.55
N GLN A 211 9.52 11.27 -5.07
CA GLN A 211 9.77 11.92 -3.79
C GLN A 211 9.43 11.00 -2.61
N LEU A 212 8.26 10.35 -2.62
CA LEU A 212 7.84 9.39 -1.59
C LEU A 212 8.81 8.22 -1.49
N ASP A 213 9.22 7.65 -2.63
CA ASP A 213 10.20 6.57 -2.69
C ASP A 213 11.57 6.98 -2.14
N ALA A 214 12.05 8.17 -2.50
CA ALA A 214 13.36 8.66 -2.06
C ALA A 214 13.37 8.99 -0.57
N VAL A 215 12.30 9.60 -0.06
CA VAL A 215 12.10 9.78 1.38
C VAL A 215 12.05 8.42 2.04
N GLY A 216 11.27 7.49 1.49
CA GLY A 216 11.09 6.20 2.10
C GLY A 216 12.39 5.39 2.19
N LEU A 217 13.20 5.45 1.13
CA LEU A 217 14.55 4.91 1.09
C LEU A 217 15.47 5.61 2.08
N PHE A 218 15.43 6.94 2.17
CA PHE A 218 16.23 7.68 3.14
C PHE A 218 15.91 7.24 4.58
N LEU A 219 14.62 7.18 4.92
CA LEU A 219 14.15 6.72 6.23
C LEU A 219 14.57 5.26 6.49
N ALA A 220 14.69 4.42 5.46
CA ALA A 220 15.19 3.05 5.61
C ALA A 220 16.73 2.96 5.73
N THR A 221 17.49 3.83 5.04
CA THR A 221 18.95 3.72 4.83
C THR A 221 19.81 4.38 5.88
N LEU A 222 19.27 5.31 6.69
CA LEU A 222 19.96 5.87 7.86
C LEU A 222 20.24 4.84 8.98
N GLY A 223 19.70 3.62 8.86
CA GLY A 223 20.06 2.47 9.67
C GLY A 223 19.15 1.30 9.30
N ASP A 224 19.72 0.29 8.63
CA ASP A 224 19.29 -1.13 8.49
C ASP A 224 17.79 -1.50 8.55
N GLY A 225 16.86 -0.60 8.19
CA GLY A 225 15.42 -0.73 8.41
C GLY A 225 14.94 -0.35 9.82
N GLN A 226 15.83 -0.22 10.81
CA GLN A 226 15.47 0.11 12.21
C GLN A 226 14.90 1.53 12.36
N GLY A 227 15.10 2.41 11.37
CA GLY A 227 14.53 3.76 11.33
C GLY A 227 13.01 3.78 11.47
N TYR A 228 12.30 3.01 10.64
CA TYR A 228 10.83 2.91 10.71
C TYR A 228 10.35 2.29 12.01
N ALA A 229 11.06 1.28 12.52
CA ALA A 229 10.75 0.66 13.80
C ALA A 229 10.80 1.69 14.94
N ARG A 230 11.86 2.51 15.01
CA ARG A 230 12.00 3.58 16.02
C ARG A 230 10.94 4.67 15.85
N LEU A 231 10.68 5.08 14.62
CA LEU A 231 9.70 6.11 14.29
C LEU A 231 8.30 5.70 14.78
N THR A 232 7.84 4.53 14.35
CA THR A 232 6.52 4.00 14.71
C THR A 232 6.39 3.69 16.20
N ASP A 233 7.45 3.19 16.85
CA ASP A 233 7.46 2.94 18.29
C ASP A 233 7.44 4.23 19.12
N TYR A 234 8.05 5.32 18.63
CA TYR A 234 7.95 6.62 19.28
C TYR A 234 6.57 7.25 19.06
N LEU A 235 6.07 7.21 17.82
CA LEU A 235 4.75 7.70 17.44
C LEU A 235 3.62 7.04 18.25
N SER A 236 3.68 5.73 18.46
CA SER A 236 2.67 5.01 19.25
C SER A 236 2.60 5.50 20.70
N ARG A 237 3.72 5.97 21.27
CA ARG A 237 3.81 6.44 22.66
C ARG A 237 3.50 7.92 22.84
N SER A 238 3.95 8.77 21.90
CA SER A 238 3.94 10.22 22.06
C SER A 238 2.84 10.93 21.27
N GLY A 239 2.46 10.39 20.09
CA GLY A 239 1.64 11.10 19.11
C GLY A 239 2.31 12.33 18.48
N ASP A 240 3.60 12.57 18.73
CA ASP A 240 4.34 13.72 18.20
C ASP A 240 5.25 13.25 17.06
N HIS A 241 4.83 13.51 15.82
CA HIS A 241 5.54 13.05 14.63
C HIS A 241 6.87 13.78 14.40
N GLU A 242 6.98 15.08 14.71
CA GLU A 242 8.23 15.83 14.55
C GLU A 242 9.27 15.32 15.54
N ALA A 243 8.88 15.14 16.81
CA ALA A 243 9.74 14.56 17.81
C ALA A 243 10.12 13.10 17.48
N ALA A 244 9.18 12.32 16.92
CA ALA A 244 9.44 10.95 16.50
C ALA A 244 10.46 10.88 15.36
N LEU A 245 10.35 11.76 14.37
CA LEU A 245 11.30 11.84 13.25
C LEU A 245 12.68 12.30 13.73
N GLN A 246 12.74 13.34 14.56
CA GLN A 246 13.97 13.80 15.19
C GLN A 246 14.63 12.70 16.04
N TYR A 247 13.85 11.91 16.76
CA TYR A 247 14.34 10.78 17.56
C TYR A 247 14.86 9.64 16.68
N ALA A 248 14.10 9.25 15.65
CA ALA A 248 14.41 8.09 14.82
C ALA A 248 15.60 8.35 13.86
N PHE A 249 15.73 9.58 13.38
CA PHE A 249 16.62 9.97 12.27
C PHE A 249 17.60 11.09 12.60
N GLY A 250 17.52 11.70 13.78
CA GLY A 250 18.40 12.78 14.19
C GLY A 250 18.14 14.11 13.48
N LYS A 251 17.06 14.23 12.70
CA LYS A 251 16.63 15.45 12.00
C LYS A 251 15.10 15.59 12.04
N PRO A 252 14.54 16.82 12.05
CA PRO A 252 13.09 17.01 12.00
C PRO A 252 12.54 16.64 10.62
N SER A 253 11.21 16.51 10.50
CA SER A 253 10.54 16.22 9.23
C SER A 253 10.65 17.37 8.23
N GLY A 254 10.72 18.60 8.74
CA GLY A 254 10.67 19.81 7.92
C GLY A 254 9.31 20.10 7.28
N GLN A 255 8.26 19.32 7.57
CA GLN A 255 6.91 19.47 7.04
C GLN A 255 6.26 20.79 7.47
N TYR A 256 6.50 21.23 8.71
CA TYR A 256 5.92 22.46 9.27
C TYR A 256 6.83 23.70 9.15
N GLY A 257 7.95 23.59 8.42
CA GLY A 257 8.85 24.70 8.16
C GLY A 257 8.21 25.73 7.23
N THR A 258 7.63 26.80 7.77
CA THR A 258 7.14 27.98 7.04
C THR A 258 8.23 28.82 6.39
N ALA A 259 9.50 28.37 6.47
CA ALA A 259 10.60 29.03 5.82
C ALA A 259 10.41 28.98 4.29
N THR A 260 10.74 30.08 3.63
CA THR A 260 10.80 30.18 2.17
C THR A 260 12.27 30.35 1.76
N GLY A 261 12.66 29.81 0.60
CA GLY A 261 14.00 29.98 0.04
C GLY A 261 14.95 28.77 0.18
N PRO A 262 16.24 28.92 -0.19
CA PRO A 262 17.22 27.83 -0.34
C PRO A 262 17.47 26.98 0.91
N ALA A 263 17.08 27.45 2.10
CA ALA A 263 17.29 26.76 3.37
C ALA A 263 16.23 25.67 3.67
N VAL A 264 15.12 25.64 2.93
CA VAL A 264 14.04 24.64 3.05
C VAL A 264 14.30 23.40 2.19
N ASN A 265 15.32 23.49 1.33
CA ASN A 265 15.88 22.39 0.57
C ASN A 265 16.65 21.39 1.45
N THR A 266 16.75 21.56 2.76
CA THR A 266 17.68 20.79 3.61
C THR A 266 17.20 19.40 4.03
N LEU A 267 16.00 18.94 3.67
CA LEU A 267 15.72 17.50 3.67
C LEU A 267 15.92 16.92 2.28
N TYR A 268 15.21 17.41 1.27
CA TYR A 268 15.28 16.86 -0.09
C TYR A 268 16.66 17.02 -0.75
N CYS A 269 17.27 18.21 -0.68
CA CYS A 269 18.61 18.43 -1.21
C CYS A 269 19.71 17.92 -0.28
N ASP A 270 19.57 17.91 1.05
CA ASP A 270 20.57 17.23 1.89
C ASP A 270 20.49 15.71 1.71
N TYR A 271 19.32 15.10 1.51
CA TYR A 271 19.20 13.65 1.28
C TYR A 271 19.73 13.24 -0.09
N ILE A 272 19.45 14.04 -1.12
CA ILE A 272 20.05 13.83 -2.43
C ILE A 272 21.57 14.09 -2.38
N GLN A 273 22.05 15.17 -1.75
CA GLN A 273 23.48 15.48 -1.67
C GLN A 273 24.27 14.52 -0.76
N TYR A 274 23.70 14.06 0.36
CA TYR A 274 24.36 13.20 1.34
C TYR A 274 24.49 11.74 0.84
N TYR A 275 23.48 11.19 0.14
CA TYR A 275 23.53 9.80 -0.34
C TYR A 275 24.01 9.63 -1.79
N PHE A 276 23.76 10.62 -2.67
CA PHE A 276 24.20 10.52 -4.06
C PHE A 276 25.47 11.33 -4.35
N GLY A 277 26.05 11.97 -3.33
CA GLY A 277 27.35 12.64 -3.40
C GLY A 277 27.34 13.76 -4.44
N GLY A 278 26.85 14.94 -4.04
CA GLY A 278 26.98 16.20 -4.78
C GLY A 278 26.93 16.08 -6.31
N TYR A 279 25.73 16.02 -6.86
CA TYR A 279 25.48 16.41 -8.27
C TYR A 279 25.05 17.87 -8.33
#